data_AF-A0A9P6JFQ4-F1
#
_entry.id   AF-A0A9P6JFQ4-F1
#
_cell.length_a   1.000
_cell.length_b   1.000
_cell.length_c   1.000
_cell.angle_alpha   90.00
_cell.angle_beta   90.00
_cell.angle_gamma   90.00
#
_symmetry.space_group_name_H-M   'P 1'
#
loop_
_entity.id
_entity.type
_entity.pdbx_description
1 polymer ?
#
loop_
_entity_poly.entity_id
_entity_poly.type
_entity_poly.pdbx_seq_one_letter_code
_entity_poly.pdbx_strand_id
1 'polypeptide(L)'
;MPNANVLFLNQYQYSALEGSEPEKVEQRKPLRLLPRSTPPPDQTAKADESSTDAPKKTEDEAKRSIENTLKEFLSLRDMTELLENVKELEPCYKPLFVTEFVNQSMEMKQSDVDSIGEVFKRILSENILTVEEFEAGFSDPLEFLPDTAIDVPNAYKYAAQLLIAAGMDAKADEL
;
A
#
# COMPACT_ATOMS: atom_id res chain seq x y z
N MET A 1 57.85 5.25 3.17
CA MET A 1 57.19 4.18 3.93
C MET A 1 55.99 3.68 3.14
N PRO A 2 56.06 2.49 2.53
CA PRO A 2 54.86 1.66 2.37
C PRO A 2 55.13 0.27 2.97
N ASN A 3 54.34 -0.10 3.97
CA ASN A 3 54.32 -1.41 4.64
C ASN A 3 52.90 -1.50 5.23
N ALA A 4 52.11 -2.57 5.19
CA ALA A 4 52.33 -3.99 4.99
C ALA A 4 50.98 -4.54 4.43
N ASN A 5 50.97 -5.47 3.47
CA ASN A 5 50.95 -6.94 3.69
C ASN A 5 49.61 -7.40 4.30
N VAL A 6 48.91 -8.42 3.79
CA VAL A 6 49.24 -9.86 3.88
C VAL A 6 48.26 -10.57 2.92
N LEU A 7 48.64 -11.28 1.85
CA LEU A 7 49.30 -12.59 1.75
C LEU A 7 48.61 -13.77 2.47
N PHE A 8 47.91 -14.58 1.65
CA PHE A 8 48.22 -16.01 1.43
C PHE A 8 47.33 -17.10 2.09
N LEU A 9 47.13 -18.15 1.26
CA LEU A 9 46.65 -19.54 1.49
C LEU A 9 45.13 -19.76 1.63
N ASN A 10 44.42 -20.34 0.64
CA ASN A 10 44.54 -21.65 -0.04
C ASN A 10 44.26 -22.83 0.90
N GLN A 11 43.16 -23.58 0.66
CA GLN A 11 43.13 -25.05 0.77
C GLN A 11 41.81 -25.63 0.17
N TYR A 12 41.90 -26.32 -0.98
CA TYR A 12 41.32 -27.66 -1.34
C TYR A 12 39.81 -27.96 -1.09
N GLN A 13 39.01 -28.65 -1.91
CA GLN A 13 39.15 -29.60 -3.06
C GLN A 13 37.69 -29.93 -3.53
N TYR A 14 37.34 -30.19 -4.79
CA TYR A 14 37.36 -31.52 -5.45
C TYR A 14 36.94 -31.37 -6.94
N SER A 15 37.82 -31.82 -7.85
CA SER A 15 37.62 -32.68 -9.06
C SER A 15 36.29 -32.64 -9.83
N ALA A 16 36.19 -32.87 -11.15
CA ALA A 16 37.07 -33.16 -12.28
C ALA A 16 36.12 -33.37 -13.50
N LEU A 17 36.71 -33.48 -14.69
CA LEU A 17 36.19 -34.14 -15.91
C LEU A 17 35.62 -33.24 -17.03
N GLU A 18 36.45 -33.19 -18.07
CA GLU A 18 36.13 -33.34 -19.50
C GLU A 18 35.42 -32.23 -20.29
N GLY A 19 36.08 -31.82 -21.39
CA GLY A 19 35.38 -31.64 -22.66
C GLY A 19 35.48 -30.27 -23.33
N SER A 20 36.35 -30.18 -24.35
CA SER A 20 36.15 -29.54 -25.66
C SER A 20 35.74 -28.05 -25.80
N GLU A 21 36.69 -27.26 -26.31
CA GLU A 21 36.65 -26.27 -27.42
C GLU A 21 35.63 -25.10 -27.47
N PRO A 22 36.00 -23.96 -28.12
CA PRO A 22 35.30 -22.68 -27.97
C PRO A 22 34.15 -22.49 -28.98
N GLU A 23 32.94 -22.19 -28.51
CA GLU A 23 31.79 -21.95 -29.39
C GLU A 23 31.53 -20.45 -29.66
N LYS A 24 31.70 -20.13 -30.94
CA LYS A 24 31.33 -18.98 -31.75
C LYS A 24 30.10 -18.17 -31.27
N VAL A 25 30.28 -16.86 -31.14
CA VAL A 25 29.21 -15.88 -30.91
C VAL A 25 28.37 -15.74 -32.19
N GLU A 26 27.20 -16.37 -32.24
CA GLU A 26 26.24 -16.27 -33.34
C GLU A 26 25.21 -15.16 -33.03
N GLN A 27 25.24 -14.08 -33.84
CA GLN A 27 24.33 -12.94 -33.75
C GLN A 27 22.88 -13.37 -33.99
N ARG A 28 22.01 -13.18 -32.99
CA ARG A 28 20.58 -13.53 -33.10
C ARG A 28 19.84 -12.50 -33.97
N LYS A 29 19.20 -12.99 -35.03
CA LYS A 29 18.35 -12.21 -35.96
C LYS A 29 17.06 -11.76 -35.24
N PRO A 30 16.53 -10.54 -35.51
CA PRO A 30 15.35 -10.05 -34.81
C PRO A 30 14.08 -10.80 -35.25
N LEU A 31 13.28 -11.22 -34.26
CA LEU A 31 12.00 -11.89 -34.43
C LEU A 31 10.94 -10.89 -34.87
N ARG A 32 10.28 -11.14 -36.01
CA ARG A 32 9.07 -10.42 -36.43
C ARG A 32 7.84 -11.21 -35.95
N LEU A 33 7.07 -10.62 -35.05
CA LEU A 33 5.83 -11.20 -34.55
C LEU A 33 4.68 -10.95 -35.54
N LEU A 34 3.91 -11.98 -35.85
CA LEU A 34 2.66 -11.89 -36.63
C LEU A 34 1.48 -11.67 -35.67
N PRO A 35 0.48 -10.85 -36.02
CA PRO A 35 -0.72 -10.68 -35.21
C PRO A 35 -1.60 -11.93 -35.34
N ARG A 36 -2.04 -12.51 -34.21
CA ARG A 36 -2.98 -13.64 -34.23
C ARG A 36 -4.25 -13.30 -33.45
N SER A 37 -5.35 -13.28 -34.19
CA SER A 37 -6.73 -13.12 -33.72
C SER A 37 -7.25 -14.32 -32.91
N THR A 38 -8.26 -14.04 -32.08
CA THR A 38 -8.97 -14.81 -31.02
C THR A 38 -9.90 -15.96 -31.52
N PRO A 39 -10.78 -16.60 -30.68
CA PRO A 39 -10.62 -17.68 -29.66
C PRO A 39 -11.49 -18.95 -30.00
N PRO A 40 -11.73 -20.00 -29.14
CA PRO A 40 -12.82 -20.01 -28.12
C PRO A 40 -12.60 -21.03 -26.92
N PRO A 41 -13.60 -21.56 -26.15
CA PRO A 41 -13.79 -21.30 -24.71
C PRO A 41 -13.71 -22.54 -23.77
N ASP A 42 -13.39 -22.40 -22.48
CA ASP A 42 -14.20 -22.94 -21.36
C ASP A 42 -13.67 -22.55 -19.95
N GLN A 43 -14.57 -21.91 -19.20
CA GLN A 43 -14.78 -21.87 -17.73
C GLN A 43 -13.61 -22.01 -16.73
N THR A 44 -13.29 -20.89 -16.08
CA THR A 44 -13.35 -20.79 -14.61
C THR A 44 -13.80 -19.39 -14.21
N ALA A 45 -15.02 -19.31 -13.69
CA ALA A 45 -15.56 -18.10 -13.09
C ALA A 45 -14.93 -17.87 -11.71
N LYS A 46 -14.36 -16.68 -11.50
CA LYS A 46 -14.61 -15.86 -10.31
C LYS A 46 -14.28 -14.41 -10.66
N ALA A 47 -15.21 -13.55 -10.27
CA ALA A 47 -15.37 -12.17 -10.65
C ALA A 47 -14.14 -11.31 -10.35
N ASP A 48 -13.78 -10.46 -11.32
CA ASP A 48 -13.90 -9.02 -11.12
C ASP A 48 -14.02 -8.34 -12.50
N GLU A 49 -15.26 -8.24 -12.98
CA GLU A 49 -15.61 -7.27 -14.00
C GLU A 49 -15.91 -5.96 -13.27
N SER A 50 -14.92 -5.06 -13.19
CA SER A 50 -15.19 -3.64 -13.01
C SER A 50 -14.94 -2.93 -14.33
N SER A 51 -15.97 -2.93 -15.17
CA SER A 51 -16.09 -1.96 -16.25
C SER A 51 -16.41 -0.59 -15.63
N THR A 52 -15.59 0.44 -15.88
CA THR A 52 -16.06 1.81 -16.15
C THR A 52 -14.94 2.70 -16.68
N ASP A 53 -15.18 3.14 -17.91
CA ASP A 53 -14.57 4.14 -18.78
C ASP A 53 -14.17 5.48 -18.11
N ALA A 54 -12.86 5.75 -18.09
CA ALA A 54 -12.12 7.02 -17.99
C ALA A 54 -10.65 6.66 -17.72
N PRO A 55 -9.64 7.51 -18.02
CA PRO A 55 -8.29 7.30 -17.48
C PRO A 55 -8.33 7.62 -15.98
N LYS A 56 -8.94 6.74 -15.19
CA LYS A 56 -8.78 6.71 -13.74
C LYS A 56 -7.28 6.49 -13.51
N LYS A 57 -6.64 7.33 -12.69
CA LYS A 57 -5.30 7.01 -12.16
C LYS A 57 -5.31 5.55 -11.75
N THR A 58 -4.29 4.78 -12.04
CA THR A 58 -4.28 3.39 -11.58
C THR A 58 -4.38 3.38 -10.04
N GLU A 59 -4.97 2.33 -9.47
CA GLU A 59 -5.11 2.20 -8.02
C GLU A 59 -3.76 2.38 -7.31
N ASP A 60 -2.68 1.85 -7.91
CA ASP A 60 -1.29 2.04 -7.45
C ASP A 60 -0.85 3.52 -7.42
N GLU A 61 -1.24 4.31 -8.42
CA GLU A 61 -0.93 5.74 -8.47
C GLU A 61 -1.71 6.52 -7.41
N ALA A 62 -2.98 6.17 -7.22
CA ALA A 62 -3.82 6.77 -6.17
C ALA A 62 -3.25 6.46 -4.78
N LYS A 63 -2.90 5.19 -4.51
CA LYS A 63 -2.27 4.76 -3.26
C LYS A 63 -0.99 5.54 -2.97
N ARG A 64 -0.07 5.62 -3.95
CA ARG A 64 1.17 6.40 -3.79
C ARG A 64 0.90 7.88 -3.52
N SER A 65 -0.10 8.46 -4.18
CA SER A 65 -0.51 9.84 -3.95
C SER A 65 -0.99 10.04 -2.51
N ILE A 66 -1.82 9.12 -2.01
CA ILE A 66 -2.35 9.13 -0.63
C ILE A 66 -1.21 8.98 0.39
N GLU A 67 -0.29 8.04 0.17
CA GLU A 67 0.87 7.85 1.04
C GLU A 67 1.75 9.10 1.11
N ASN A 68 1.96 9.78 -0.02
CA ASN A 68 2.71 11.04 -0.07
C ASN A 68 1.98 12.14 0.69
N THR A 69 0.66 12.24 0.51
CA THR A 69 -0.20 13.19 1.21
C THR A 69 -0.08 13.02 2.72
N LEU A 70 -0.06 11.79 3.23
CA LEU A 70 0.15 11.52 4.65
C LEU A 70 1.55 11.96 5.13
N LYS A 71 2.60 11.69 4.35
CA LYS A 71 3.97 12.11 4.70
C LYS A 71 4.11 13.63 4.75
N GLU A 72 3.48 14.33 3.81
CA GLU A 72 3.44 15.80 3.76
C GLU A 72 2.70 16.34 4.99
N PHE A 73 1.51 15.81 5.29
CA PHE A 73 0.76 16.18 6.50
C PHE A 73 1.57 15.98 7.77
N LEU A 74 2.28 14.86 7.94
CA LEU A 74 3.07 14.62 9.14
C LEU A 74 4.28 15.56 9.26
N SER A 75 4.81 16.01 8.13
CA SER A 75 5.98 16.92 8.06
C SER A 75 5.60 18.38 8.26
N LEU A 76 4.52 18.83 7.62
CA LEU A 76 4.08 20.24 7.61
C LEU A 76 3.02 20.54 8.67
N ARG A 77 2.31 19.50 9.15
CA ARG A 77 1.15 19.60 10.05
C ARG A 77 0.03 20.49 9.50
N ASP A 78 -0.09 20.58 8.17
CA ASP A 78 -1.16 21.34 7.52
C ASP A 78 -2.41 20.47 7.31
N MET A 79 -3.38 20.64 8.20
CA MET A 79 -4.67 19.96 8.10
C MET A 79 -5.52 20.49 6.93
N THR A 80 -5.37 21.77 6.55
CA THR A 80 -6.21 22.38 5.51
C THR A 80 -5.86 21.79 4.15
N GLU A 81 -4.56 21.72 3.84
CA GLU A 81 -4.05 21.12 2.61
C GLU A 81 -4.48 19.65 2.48
N LEU A 82 -4.38 18.89 3.58
CA LEU A 82 -4.83 17.50 3.62
C LEU A 82 -6.33 17.37 3.28
N LEU A 83 -7.19 18.21 3.87
CA LEU A 83 -8.63 18.16 3.61
C LEU A 83 -8.97 18.55 2.18
N GLU A 84 -8.25 19.50 1.58
CA GLU A 84 -8.40 19.85 0.17
C GLU A 84 -8.02 18.68 -0.74
N ASN A 85 -6.89 18.01 -0.47
CA ASN A 85 -6.46 16.83 -1.22
C ASN A 85 -7.51 15.70 -1.16
N VAL A 86 -8.08 15.44 0.01
CA VAL A 86 -9.16 14.45 0.18
C VAL A 86 -10.44 14.84 -0.57
N LYS A 87 -10.76 16.14 -0.66
CA LYS A 87 -11.92 16.63 -1.44
C LYS A 87 -11.71 16.49 -2.95
N GLU A 88 -10.46 16.62 -3.41
CA GLU A 88 -10.10 16.46 -4.83
C GLU A 88 -9.97 15.00 -5.26
N LEU A 89 -9.87 14.07 -4.29
CA LEU A 89 -9.75 12.65 -4.55
C LEU A 89 -11.04 12.10 -5.18
N GLU A 90 -10.89 11.25 -6.21
CA GLU A 90 -12.03 10.59 -6.83
C GLU A 90 -12.79 9.74 -5.80
N PRO A 91 -14.14 9.68 -5.85
CA PRO A 91 -14.94 8.95 -4.87
C PRO A 91 -14.53 7.47 -4.70
N CYS A 92 -14.06 6.82 -5.75
CA CYS A 92 -13.59 5.43 -5.69
C CYS A 92 -12.32 5.24 -4.85
N TYR A 93 -11.54 6.30 -4.62
CA TYR A 93 -10.29 6.24 -3.84
C TYR A 93 -10.46 6.76 -2.41
N LYS A 94 -11.63 7.27 -2.03
CA LYS A 94 -11.88 7.73 -0.65
C LYS A 94 -11.78 6.62 0.40
N PRO A 95 -12.32 5.40 0.18
CA PRO A 95 -12.10 4.30 1.10
C PRO A 95 -10.62 3.92 1.21
N LEU A 96 -9.91 3.91 0.06
CA LEU A 96 -8.47 3.65 0.00
C LEU A 96 -7.67 4.68 0.83
N PHE A 97 -8.08 5.95 0.83
CA PHE A 97 -7.49 6.97 1.70
C PHE A 97 -7.57 6.58 3.18
N VAL A 98 -8.74 6.14 3.63
CA VAL A 98 -8.94 5.70 5.02
C VAL A 98 -8.08 4.46 5.31
N THR A 99 -8.10 3.45 4.43
CA THR A 99 -7.30 2.22 4.56
C THR A 99 -5.82 2.54 4.77
N GLU A 100 -5.23 3.37 3.91
CA GLU A 100 -3.81 3.71 3.99
C GLU A 100 -3.48 4.54 5.23
N PHE A 101 -4.35 5.48 5.62
CA PHE A 101 -4.16 6.27 6.83
C PHE A 101 -4.21 5.42 8.10
N VAL A 102 -5.17 4.49 8.17
CA VAL A 102 -5.32 3.59 9.31
C VAL A 102 -4.13 2.63 9.38
N ASN A 103 -3.76 1.98 8.27
CA ASN A 103 -2.60 1.08 8.22
C ASN A 103 -1.32 1.77 8.70
N GLN A 104 -1.02 2.96 8.16
CA GLN A 104 0.17 3.69 8.57
C GLN A 104 0.11 4.17 10.03
N SER A 105 -1.08 4.54 10.53
CA SER A 105 -1.22 5.00 11.91
C SER A 105 -0.87 3.92 12.95
N MET A 106 -1.04 2.64 12.63
CA MET A 106 -0.79 1.55 13.59
C MET A 106 0.69 1.52 14.00
N GLU A 107 1.60 1.84 13.09
CA GLU A 107 3.05 1.81 13.31
C GLU A 107 3.62 3.14 13.84
N MET A 108 2.77 4.16 13.98
CA MET A 108 3.18 5.52 14.36
C MET A 108 3.18 5.77 15.87
N LYS A 109 3.65 6.97 16.24
CA LYS A 109 3.61 7.45 17.63
C LYS A 109 2.21 7.95 17.96
N GLN A 110 1.83 7.85 19.23
CA GLN A 110 0.54 8.33 19.74
C GLN A 110 0.20 9.77 19.29
N SER A 111 1.15 10.70 19.30
CA SER A 111 0.93 12.09 18.87
C SER A 111 0.46 12.23 17.42
N ASP A 112 0.93 11.33 16.57
CA ASP A 112 0.62 11.34 15.13
C ASP A 112 -0.74 10.68 14.91
N VAL A 113 -1.04 9.60 15.63
CA VAL A 113 -2.36 8.96 15.67
C VAL A 113 -3.43 9.93 16.19
N ASP A 114 -3.11 10.74 17.21
CA ASP A 114 -4.00 11.79 17.73
C ASP A 114 -4.32 12.82 16.64
N SER A 115 -3.30 13.24 15.89
CA SER A 115 -3.44 14.20 14.79
C SER A 115 -4.29 13.61 13.64
N ILE A 116 -4.08 12.35 13.29
CA ILE A 116 -4.90 11.64 12.28
C ILE A 116 -6.36 11.50 12.76
N GLY A 117 -6.56 11.23 14.05
CA GLY A 117 -7.89 11.21 14.64
C GLY A 117 -8.61 12.57 14.56
N GLU A 118 -7.88 13.69 14.71
CA GLU A 118 -8.45 15.02 14.49
C GLU A 118 -8.85 15.26 13.02
N VAL A 119 -8.04 14.77 12.08
CA VAL A 119 -8.37 14.81 10.64
C VAL A 119 -9.67 14.07 10.37
N PHE A 120 -9.83 12.84 10.88
CA PHE A 120 -11.04 12.04 10.64
C PHE A 120 -12.30 12.74 11.20
N LYS A 121 -12.20 13.31 12.40
CA LYS A 121 -13.30 14.11 12.99
C LYS A 121 -13.65 15.32 12.12
N ARG A 122 -12.64 15.99 11.55
CA ARG A 122 -12.84 17.16 10.71
C ARG A 122 -13.48 16.78 9.37
N ILE A 123 -13.04 15.68 8.77
CA ILE A 123 -13.63 15.08 7.55
C ILE A 123 -15.12 14.82 7.74
N LEU A 124 -15.51 14.21 8.87
CA LEU A 124 -16.93 13.97 9.19
C LEU A 124 -17.71 15.26 9.45
N SER A 125 -17.12 16.19 10.19
CA SER A 125 -17.77 17.48 10.49
C SER A 125 -18.04 18.29 9.22
N GLU A 126 -17.18 18.16 8.20
CA GLU A 126 -17.34 18.79 6.89
C GLU A 126 -18.13 17.93 5.89
N ASN A 127 -18.54 16.71 6.27
CA ASN A 127 -19.20 15.73 5.40
C ASN A 127 -18.40 15.47 4.10
N ILE A 128 -17.07 15.41 4.18
CA ILE A 128 -16.20 15.12 3.03
C ILE A 128 -16.28 13.62 2.70
N LEU A 129 -16.25 12.78 3.74
CA LEU A 129 -16.50 11.34 3.66
C LEU A 129 -17.74 10.97 4.49
N THR A 130 -18.47 9.95 4.03
CA THR A 130 -19.57 9.34 4.79
C THR A 130 -19.06 8.25 5.74
N VAL A 131 -19.88 7.86 6.70
CA VAL A 131 -19.56 6.74 7.61
C VAL A 131 -19.38 5.43 6.84
N GLU A 132 -20.14 5.21 5.76
CA GLU A 132 -20.01 4.04 4.89
C GLU A 132 -18.63 3.98 4.19
N GLU A 133 -18.10 5.12 3.76
CA GLU A 133 -16.76 5.21 3.17
C GLU A 133 -15.66 4.92 4.21
N PHE A 134 -15.87 5.36 5.46
CA PHE A 134 -15.00 4.97 6.57
C PHE A 134 -15.08 3.46 6.85
N GLU A 135 -16.27 2.90 6.98
CA GLU A 135 -16.49 1.47 7.20
C GLU A 135 -15.78 0.62 6.13
N ALA A 136 -15.93 0.98 4.87
CA ALA A 136 -15.24 0.32 3.76
C ALA A 136 -13.71 0.41 3.91
N GLY A 137 -13.18 1.57 4.30
CA GLY A 137 -11.73 1.75 4.50
C GLY A 137 -11.17 1.10 5.77
N PHE A 138 -12.00 0.83 6.79
CA PHE A 138 -11.61 0.09 7.98
C PHE A 138 -11.66 -1.43 7.79
N SER A 139 -12.34 -1.94 6.76
CA SER A 139 -12.48 -3.38 6.51
C SER A 139 -11.13 -4.10 6.48
N ASP A 140 -10.24 -3.70 5.57
CA ASP A 140 -8.94 -4.39 5.40
C ASP A 140 -8.03 -4.22 6.63
N PRO A 141 -7.82 -3.01 7.19
CA PRO A 141 -6.95 -2.85 8.35
C PRO A 141 -7.45 -3.63 9.59
N LEU A 142 -8.77 -3.77 9.75
CA LEU A 142 -9.35 -4.54 10.86
C LEU A 142 -9.26 -6.05 10.66
N GLU A 143 -9.31 -6.54 9.42
CA GLU A 143 -9.09 -7.96 9.11
C GLU A 143 -7.68 -8.41 9.52
N PHE A 144 -6.67 -7.60 9.21
CA PHE A 144 -5.26 -7.89 9.53
C PHE A 144 -4.83 -7.39 10.92
N LEU A 145 -5.69 -6.67 11.64
CA LEU A 145 -5.38 -6.11 12.96
C LEU A 145 -4.84 -7.15 13.96
N PRO A 146 -5.35 -8.39 14.04
CA PRO A 146 -4.81 -9.39 14.96
C PRO A 146 -3.36 -9.74 14.65
N ASP A 147 -2.98 -9.81 13.38
CA ASP A 147 -1.61 -10.06 12.95
C ASP A 147 -0.72 -8.84 13.22
N THR A 148 -1.20 -7.64 12.88
CA THR A 148 -0.48 -6.39 13.19
C THR A 148 -0.23 -6.21 14.68
N ALA A 149 -1.19 -6.64 15.53
CA ALA A 149 -1.06 -6.55 16.97
C ALA A 149 -0.02 -7.51 17.58
N ILE A 150 0.40 -8.54 16.83
CA ILE A 150 1.52 -9.40 17.22
C ILE A 150 2.82 -8.59 17.22
N ASP A 151 3.02 -7.77 16.18
CA ASP A 151 4.22 -6.96 16.01
C ASP A 151 4.14 -5.61 16.74
N VAL A 152 2.93 -5.03 16.82
CA VAL A 152 2.68 -3.70 17.37
C VAL A 152 1.73 -3.80 18.58
N PRO A 153 2.25 -3.74 19.82
CA PRO A 153 1.45 -3.90 21.04
C PRO A 153 0.28 -2.91 21.18
N ASN A 154 0.39 -1.73 20.55
CA ASN A 154 -0.61 -0.67 20.61
C ASN A 154 -1.60 -0.67 19.44
N ALA A 155 -1.54 -1.62 18.50
CA ALA A 155 -2.37 -1.62 17.29
C ALA A 155 -3.87 -1.54 17.64
N TYR A 156 -4.35 -2.38 18.57
CA TYR A 156 -5.74 -2.34 19.04
C TYR A 156 -6.14 -0.99 19.64
N LYS A 157 -5.24 -0.35 20.39
CA LYS A 157 -5.49 0.95 21.00
C LYS A 157 -5.67 2.03 19.93
N TYR A 158 -4.77 2.05 18.94
CA TYR A 158 -4.82 3.04 17.86
C TYR A 158 -6.01 2.81 16.93
N ALA A 159 -6.29 1.55 16.56
CA ALA A 159 -7.47 1.20 15.78
C ALA A 159 -8.76 1.65 16.48
N ALA A 160 -8.93 1.34 17.77
CA ALA A 160 -10.09 1.78 18.55
C ALA A 160 -10.23 3.31 18.61
N GLN A 161 -9.11 4.02 18.81
CA GLN A 161 -9.10 5.48 18.82
C GLN A 161 -9.56 6.07 17.48
N LEU A 162 -9.09 5.51 16.36
CA LEU A 162 -9.47 5.96 15.03
C LEU A 162 -10.92 5.61 14.67
N LEU A 163 -11.42 4.46 15.10
CA LEU A 163 -12.84 4.10 14.94
C LEU A 163 -13.76 5.10 15.65
N ILE A 164 -13.42 5.49 16.88
CA ILE A 164 -14.17 6.52 17.61
C ILE A 164 -14.07 7.88 16.89
N ALA A 165 -12.90 8.23 16.36
CA ALA A 165 -12.71 9.46 15.61
C ALA A 165 -13.47 9.47 14.27
N ALA A 166 -13.64 8.31 13.65
CA ALA A 166 -14.44 8.08 12.45
C ALA A 166 -15.95 8.00 12.73
N GLY A 167 -16.41 8.30 13.94
CA GLY A 167 -17.83 8.30 14.27
C GLY A 167 -18.44 6.90 14.32
N MET A 168 -17.62 5.85 14.26
CA MET A 168 -18.02 4.44 14.38
C MET A 168 -18.09 4.00 15.85
N ASP A 169 -18.31 4.97 16.75
CA ASP A 169 -18.60 4.67 18.14
C ASP A 169 -19.95 3.95 18.19
N ALA A 170 -19.94 2.70 18.65
CA ALA A 170 -21.13 1.96 19.02
C ALA A 170 -21.79 2.60 20.26
N LYS A 171 -22.28 3.82 20.18
CA LYS A 171 -23.22 4.37 21.16
C LYS A 171 -24.60 3.84 20.79
N ALA A 172 -25.24 3.09 21.68
CA ALA A 172 -26.02 3.71 22.75
C ALA A 172 -27.09 4.69 22.21
N ASP A 173 -27.76 4.30 21.11
CA ASP A 173 -29.19 4.54 20.93
C ASP A 173 -29.97 3.57 21.86
N GLU A 174 -29.79 3.73 23.18
CA GLU A 174 -30.82 3.30 24.13
C GLU A 174 -31.69 4.54 24.40
N LEU A 175 -32.77 4.64 23.62
CA LEU A 175 -33.96 5.44 23.91
C LEU A 175 -34.82 4.76 24.97
#